data_AF-A0A5S3W2I6-F1
#
_entry.id   AF-A0A5S3W2I6-F1
#
_cell.length_a   1.000
_cell.length_b   1.000
_cell.length_c   1.000
_cell.angle_alpha   90.00
_cell.angle_beta   90.00
_cell.angle_gamma   90.00
#
_symmetry.space_group_name_H-M   'P 1'
#
loop_
_entity.id
_entity.type
_entity.pdbx_description
1 polymer ?
#
loop_
_entity_poly.entity_id
_entity_poly.type
_entity_poly.pdbx_seq_one_letter_code
_entity_poly.pdbx_strand_id
1 'polypeptide(L)'
;TIAVASVECGLLPLSQHSMFSLPSLSYHGYEGLAVNMDEKKRLQDDLGTTNHMLLVNHGGLTVGPSVGDAFMRFYDLQRACEIQVA
;
A
#
# COMPACT_ATOMS: atom_id res chain seq x y z
N THR A 1 8.91 -1.58 -2.62
CA THR A 1 7.61 -1.71 -1.94
C THR A 1 7.48 -3.00 -1.14
N ILE A 2 7.67 -4.20 -1.72
CA ILE A 2 7.54 -5.48 -0.98
C ILE A 2 8.39 -5.50 0.30
N ALA A 3 9.68 -5.13 0.21
CA ALA A 3 10.56 -5.09 1.38
C ALA A 3 9.99 -4.26 2.55
N VAL A 4 9.38 -3.11 2.25
CA VAL A 4 8.74 -2.24 3.25
C VAL A 4 7.42 -2.84 3.76
N ALA A 5 6.64 -3.50 2.90
CA ALA A 5 5.43 -4.20 3.29
C ALA A 5 5.69 -5.46 4.15
N SER A 6 6.94 -5.96 4.17
CA SER A 6 7.34 -7.17 4.90
C SER A 6 7.99 -6.90 6.26
N VAL A 7 8.18 -5.63 6.65
CA VAL A 7 8.77 -5.27 7.96
C VAL A 7 7.70 -4.71 8.89
N GLU A 8 7.82 -5.00 10.19
CA GLU A 8 6.82 -4.60 11.20
C GLU A 8 6.54 -3.09 11.23
N CYS A 9 7.56 -2.27 10.96
CA CYS A 9 7.43 -0.83 10.97
C CYS A 9 6.69 -0.27 9.74
N GLY A 10 6.47 -1.07 8.69
CA GLY A 10 5.83 -0.63 7.45
C GLY A 10 6.50 0.60 6.85
N LEU A 11 5.70 1.48 6.24
CA LEU A 11 6.21 2.76 5.71
C LEU A 11 6.46 3.76 6.84
N LEU A 12 7.65 4.36 6.86
CA LEU A 12 8.08 5.35 7.84
C LEU A 12 8.08 6.78 7.26
N PRO A 13 7.94 7.82 8.09
CA PRO A 13 7.92 9.23 7.67
C PRO A 13 9.34 9.77 7.34
N LEU A 14 10.05 9.12 6.42
CA LEU A 14 11.47 9.38 6.13
C LEU A 14 11.72 10.29 4.92
N SER A 15 10.69 10.59 4.13
CA SER A 15 10.83 11.40 2.92
C SER A 15 9.57 12.19 2.60
N GLN A 16 9.70 13.23 1.77
CA GLN A 16 8.53 13.96 1.26
C GLN A 16 7.54 13.01 0.55
N HIS A 17 8.04 12.01 -0.18
CA HIS A 17 7.19 11.02 -0.84
C HIS A 17 6.34 10.21 0.16
N SER A 18 6.91 9.83 1.32
CA SER A 18 6.17 9.10 2.35
C SER A 18 4.97 9.90 2.90
N MET A 19 5.05 11.24 2.87
CA MET A 19 3.98 12.11 3.37
C MET A 19 2.72 12.09 2.48
N PHE A 20 2.84 11.69 1.21
CA PHE A 20 1.67 11.56 0.33
C PHE A 20 0.85 10.30 0.63
N SER A 21 1.51 9.23 1.07
CA SER A 21 0.85 7.95 1.33
C SER A 21 0.38 7.79 2.77
N LEU A 22 1.20 8.17 3.76
CA LEU A 22 0.94 7.92 5.19
C LEU A 22 -0.44 8.40 5.70
N PRO A 23 -0.97 9.58 5.31
CA PRO A 23 -2.28 10.03 5.77
C PRO A 23 -3.45 9.18 5.27
N SER A 24 -3.23 8.35 4.25
CA SER A 24 -4.25 7.56 3.57
C SER A 24 -3.71 6.17 3.22
N LEU A 25 -3.08 5.53 4.21
CA LEU A 25 -2.47 4.21 4.11
C LEU A 25 -3.19 3.19 5.00
N SER A 26 -3.63 2.09 4.42
CA SER A 26 -4.13 0.89 5.11
C SER A 26 -3.15 -0.28 4.99
N TYR A 27 -3.42 -1.34 5.74
CA TYR A 27 -2.69 -2.60 5.69
C TYR A 27 -3.68 -3.75 5.53
N HIS A 28 -3.30 -4.75 4.74
CA HIS A 28 -4.04 -6.00 4.63
C HIS A 28 -3.09 -7.17 4.89
N GLY A 29 -3.52 -8.07 5.77
CA GLY A 29 -2.74 -9.27 6.12
C GLY A 29 -2.60 -10.22 4.94
N TYR A 30 -1.50 -10.98 4.90
CA TYR A 30 -1.32 -11.99 3.85
C TYR A 30 -2.21 -13.21 4.11
N GLU A 31 -3.09 -13.54 3.16
CA GLU A 31 -4.02 -14.67 3.27
C GLU A 31 -3.67 -15.85 2.32
N GLY A 32 -2.56 -15.76 1.59
CA GLY A 32 -2.14 -16.76 0.59
C GLY A 32 -2.36 -16.28 -0.85
N LEU A 33 -2.64 -17.22 -1.75
CA LEU A 33 -2.99 -16.88 -3.14
C LEU A 33 -4.42 -16.36 -3.20
N ALA A 34 -4.67 -15.32 -4.00
CA ALA A 34 -5.96 -14.64 -4.16
C ALA A 34 -7.03 -15.48 -4.88
N VAL A 35 -7.38 -16.64 -4.33
CA VAL A 35 -8.39 -17.58 -4.83
C VAL A 35 -9.61 -17.67 -3.92
N ASN A 36 -9.56 -17.05 -2.73
CA ASN A 36 -10.67 -17.03 -1.80
C ASN A 36 -11.60 -15.85 -2.09
N MET A 37 -12.87 -16.13 -2.41
CA MET A 37 -13.84 -15.06 -2.68
C MET A 37 -14.16 -14.21 -1.45
N ASP A 38 -14.02 -14.77 -0.24
CA ASP A 38 -14.26 -14.03 1.01
C ASP A 38 -13.18 -12.99 1.28
N GLU A 39 -11.97 -13.19 0.75
CA GLU A 39 -10.86 -12.23 0.87
C GLU A 39 -11.21 -10.89 0.22
N LYS A 40 -12.00 -10.90 -0.85
CA LYS A 40 -12.43 -9.66 -1.53
C LYS A 40 -13.14 -8.71 -0.59
N LYS A 41 -13.99 -9.23 0.31
CA LYS A 41 -14.72 -8.40 1.26
C LYS A 41 -13.79 -7.84 2.32
N ARG A 42 -12.87 -8.66 2.85
CA ARG A 42 -11.86 -8.22 3.82
C ARG A 42 -10.91 -7.17 3.24
N LEU A 43 -10.46 -7.36 2.00
CA LEU A 43 -9.61 -6.40 1.30
C LEU A 43 -10.33 -5.06 1.07
N GLN A 44 -11.63 -5.08 0.75
CA GLN A 44 -12.44 -3.85 0.69
C GLN A 44 -12.58 -3.19 2.07
N ASP A 45 -12.79 -3.98 3.12
CA ASP A 45 -12.95 -3.47 4.49
C ASP A 45 -11.65 -2.86 5.03
N ASP A 46 -10.53 -3.53 4.81
CA ASP A 46 -9.20 -3.05 5.19
C ASP A 46 -8.82 -1.79 4.40
N LEU A 47 -9.20 -1.70 3.12
CA LEU A 47 -8.98 -0.49 2.31
C LEU A 47 -9.83 0.67 2.85
N GLY A 48 -11.09 0.40 3.17
CA GLY A 48 -12.03 1.38 3.70
C GLY A 48 -12.09 2.64 2.84
N THR A 49 -11.68 3.78 3.42
CA THR A 49 -11.65 5.09 2.74
C THR A 49 -10.23 5.54 2.36
N THR A 50 -9.25 4.64 2.45
CA THR A 50 -7.86 4.95 2.11
C THR A 50 -7.61 4.82 0.61
N ASN A 51 -6.52 5.44 0.15
CA ASN A 51 -6.13 5.43 -1.25
C ASN A 51 -4.88 4.59 -1.54
N HIS A 52 -4.19 4.16 -0.48
CA HIS A 52 -2.99 3.34 -0.53
C HIS A 52 -3.17 2.20 0.46
N MET A 53 -2.65 1.03 0.11
CA MET A 53 -2.61 -0.13 0.99
C MET A 53 -1.27 -0.84 0.84
N LEU A 54 -0.64 -1.20 1.95
CA LEU A 54 0.42 -2.20 1.95
C LEU A 54 -0.20 -3.57 2.18
N LEU A 55 -0.04 -4.44 1.19
CA LEU A 55 -0.37 -5.86 1.29
C LEU A 55 0.82 -6.54 1.95
N VAL A 56 0.65 -6.94 3.22
CA VAL A 56 1.74 -7.51 4.03
C VAL A 56 2.38 -8.66 3.26
N ASN A 57 3.70 -8.63 3.12
CA ASN A 57 4.51 -9.61 2.38
C ASN A 57 4.26 -9.72 0.87
N HIS A 58 3.41 -8.87 0.28
CA HIS A 58 2.99 -8.98 -1.12
C HIS A 58 3.30 -7.73 -1.95
N GLY A 59 3.15 -6.53 -1.38
CA GLY A 59 3.46 -5.28 -2.10
C GLY A 59 2.56 -4.11 -1.71
N GLY A 60 2.27 -3.26 -2.68
CA GLY A 60 1.38 -2.11 -2.51
C GLY A 60 0.18 -2.18 -3.46
N LEU A 61 -0.88 -1.47 -3.10
CA LEU A 61 -2.06 -1.24 -3.92
C LEU A 61 -2.45 0.22 -3.79
N THR A 62 -2.85 0.85 -4.89
CA THR A 62 -3.42 2.21 -4.89
C THR A 62 -4.67 2.26 -5.74
N VAL A 63 -5.58 3.15 -5.35
CA VAL A 63 -6.80 3.45 -6.10
C VAL A 63 -6.84 4.93 -6.44
N GLY A 64 -7.68 5.33 -7.40
CA GLY A 64 -7.86 6.72 -7.79
C GLY A 64 -9.06 6.88 -8.72
N PRO A 65 -9.63 8.09 -8.85
CA PRO A 65 -10.78 8.33 -9.73
C PRO A 65 -10.42 8.21 -11.22
N SER A 66 -9.13 8.27 -11.56
CA SER A 66 -8.60 7.96 -12.88
C SER A 66 -7.38 7.03 -12.79
N VAL A 67 -7.02 6.44 -13.93
CA VAL A 67 -5.77 5.67 -14.08
C VAL A 67 -4.54 6.52 -13.73
N GLY A 68 -4.55 7.80 -14.11
CA GLY A 68 -3.46 8.74 -13.80
C GLY A 68 -3.30 8.97 -12.30
N ASP A 69 -4.41 9.15 -11.58
CA ASP A 69 -4.38 9.33 -10.13
C ASP A 69 -3.85 8.09 -9.41
N ALA A 70 -4.34 6.91 -9.79
CA ALA A 70 -3.88 5.64 -9.22
C ALA A 70 -2.39 5.40 -9.49
N PHE A 71 -1.93 5.69 -10.71
CA PHE A 71 -0.53 5.57 -11.11
C PHE A 71 0.38 6.52 -10.32
N MET A 72 0.02 7.81 -10.24
CA MET A 72 0.84 8.80 -9.52
C MET A 72 0.94 8.47 -8.03
N ARG A 73 -0.17 8.05 -7.41
CA ARG A 73 -0.16 7.55 -6.02
C ARG A 73 0.77 6.36 -5.83
N PHE A 74 0.78 5.43 -6.79
CA PHE A 74 1.68 4.27 -6.72
C PHE A 74 3.13 4.68 -6.91
N TYR A 75 3.39 5.61 -7.82
CA TYR A 75 4.73 6.15 -8.07
C TYR A 75 5.32 6.77 -6.79
N ASP A 76 4.55 7.62 -6.09
CA ASP A 76 4.99 8.23 -4.83
C ASP A 76 5.22 7.19 -3.73
N LEU A 77 4.29 6.23 -3.57
CA LEU A 77 4.45 5.13 -2.62
C LEU A 77 5.72 4.30 -2.91
N GLN A 78 5.94 3.95 -4.18
CA GLN A 78 7.11 3.20 -4.59
C GLN A 78 8.39 3.99 -4.29
N ARG A 79 8.42 5.28 -4.60
CA ARG A 79 9.58 6.13 -4.35
C ARG A 79 9.87 6.27 -2.85
N ALA A 80 8.83 6.41 -2.03
CA ALA A 80 8.96 6.42 -0.58
C ALA A 80 9.57 5.11 -0.05
N CYS A 81 9.11 3.96 -0.56
CA CYS A 81 9.66 2.66 -0.18
C CYS A 81 11.11 2.46 -0.63
N GLU A 82 11.47 2.93 -1.84
CA GLU A 82 12.86 2.87 -2.33
C GLU A 82 13.79 3.67 -1.43
N ILE A 83 13.40 4.88 -1.02
CA ILE A 83 14.19 5.73 -0.12
C ILE A 83 14.36 5.08 1.25
N GLN A 84 13.32 4.45 1.80
CA GLN A 84 13.39 3.81 3.11
C GLN A 84 14.33 2.59 3.16
N VAL A 85 14.52 1.90 2.03
CA VAL A 85 15.35 0.68 1.95
C VAL A 85 16.80 0.99 1.57
N ALA A 86 17.06 2.14 0.95
CA ALA A 86 18.40 2.58 0.56
C ALA A 86 19.29 2.88 1.78
#